data_AF-A0A367LUN8-F1
#
_entry.id   AF-A0A367LUN8-F1
#
_cell.length_a   1.000
_cell.length_b   1.000
_cell.length_c   1.000
_cell.angle_alpha   90.00
_cell.angle_beta   90.00
_cell.angle_gamma   90.00
#
_symmetry.space_group_name_H-M   'P 1'
#
loop_
_entity.id
_entity.type
_entity.pdbx_description
1 polymer ?
#
loop_
_entity_poly.entity_id
_entity_poly.type
_entity_poly.pdbx_seq_one_letter_code
_entity_poly.pdbx_strand_id
1 'polypeptide(L)'
;LLLWALILGGWTFAVSIFSRQLPEVMLARVLAVMGMISTGFLLFLIITSNPFSRLLPQTPMDGNDLNPLLQDVGLIVHPPMLYMGYVGFSVAFAFA
;
A
#
# COMPACT_ATOMS: atom_id res chain seq x y z
N LEU A 1 -5.74 0.54 -5.88
CA LEU A 1 -4.41 1.14 -5.62
C LEU A 1 -4.29 1.83 -4.27
N LEU A 2 -5.35 2.44 -3.72
CA LEU A 2 -5.29 3.00 -2.35
C LEU A 2 -4.87 1.97 -1.29
N LEU A 3 -5.46 0.77 -1.29
CA LEU A 3 -5.07 -0.32 -0.40
C LEU A 3 -3.59 -0.72 -0.58
N TRP A 4 -3.12 -0.78 -1.83
CA TRP A 4 -1.71 -1.07 -2.13
C TRP A 4 -0.78 -0.01 -1.52
N ALA A 5 -1.08 1.27 -1.74
CA ALA A 5 -0.30 2.38 -1.20
C ALA A 5 -0.33 2.39 0.34
N LEU A 6 -1.48 2.08 0.94
CA LEU A 6 -1.62 1.94 2.39
C LEU A 6 -0.73 0.84 2.95
N ILE A 7 -0.74 -0.35 2.33
CA ILE A 7 0.09 -1.49 2.75
C ILE A 7 1.58 -1.17 2.56
N LEU A 8 1.97 -0.57 1.43
CA LEU A 8 3.35 -0.18 1.18
C LEU A 8 3.83 0.85 2.21
N GLY A 9 2.99 1.84 2.53
CA GLY A 9 3.26 2.82 3.58
C GLY A 9 3.38 2.15 4.95
N GLY A 10 2.50 1.20 5.27
CA GLY A 10 2.56 0.41 6.49
C GLY A 10 3.86 -0.39 6.63
N TRP A 11 4.30 -1.05 5.56
CA TRP A 11 5.59 -1.73 5.53
C TRP A 11 6.77 -0.77 5.67
N THR A 12 6.75 0.37 4.97
CA THR A 12 7.80 1.39 5.07
C THR A 12 7.91 1.93 6.49
N PHE A 13 6.76 2.17 7.14
CA PHE A 13 6.68 2.59 8.54
C PHE A 13 7.19 1.51 9.50
N ALA A 14 6.82 0.25 9.28
CA ALA A 14 7.32 -0.85 10.09
C ALA A 14 8.86 -0.95 9.99
N VAL A 15 9.41 -0.89 8.78
CA VAL A 15 10.87 -0.91 8.56
C VAL A 15 11.56 0.26 9.24
N SER A 16 11.00 1.47 9.18
CA SER A 16 11.63 2.65 9.79
C SER A 16 11.72 2.59 11.32
N ILE A 17 10.81 1.85 11.98
CA ILE A 17 10.81 1.66 13.43
C ILE A 17 11.60 0.44 13.85
N PHE A 18 11.35 -0.72 13.23
CA PHE A 18 11.88 -2.00 13.71
C PHE A 18 13.31 -2.28 13.21
N SER A 19 13.82 -1.53 12.23
CA SER A 19 15.16 -1.75 11.65
C SER A 19 16.21 -0.71 12.08
N ARG A 20 15.95 0.07 13.13
CA ARG A 20 16.84 1.15 13.62
C ARG A 20 18.18 0.66 14.18
N GLN A 21 18.31 -0.64 14.47
CA GLN A 21 19.56 -1.26 14.91
C GLN A 21 20.59 -1.45 13.78
N LEU A 22 20.19 -1.27 12.52
CA LEU A 22 21.05 -1.43 11.36
C LEU A 22 21.96 -0.21 11.16
N PRO A 23 23.09 -0.36 10.44
CA PRO A 23 23.90 0.80 10.04
C PRO A 23 23.04 1.84 9.32
N GLU A 24 23.15 3.12 9.72
CA GLU A 24 22.28 4.19 9.20
C GLU A 24 22.29 4.28 7.68
N VAL A 25 23.46 4.07 7.06
CA VAL A 25 23.61 4.06 5.60
C VAL A 25 22.77 2.97 4.93
N MET A 26 22.67 1.79 5.56
CA MET A 26 21.87 0.69 5.03
C MET A 26 20.38 0.98 5.18
N LEU A 27 19.95 1.42 6.37
CA LEU A 27 18.56 1.79 6.61
C LEU A 27 18.11 2.93 5.67
N ALA A 28 18.96 3.93 5.45
CA ALA A 28 18.68 5.03 4.53
C ALA A 28 18.48 4.53 3.08
N ARG A 29 19.29 3.57 2.62
CA ARG A 29 19.13 2.97 1.28
C ARG A 29 17.82 2.20 1.15
N VAL A 30 17.50 1.37 2.14
CA VAL A 30 16.24 0.60 2.17
C VAL A 30 15.04 1.54 2.10
N LEU A 31 15.01 2.57 2.96
CA LEU A 31 13.93 3.56 2.98
C LEU A 31 13.89 4.40 1.69
N ALA A 32 15.03 4.69 1.07
CA ALA A 32 15.07 5.39 -0.22
C ALA A 32 14.47 4.55 -1.35
N VAL A 33 14.76 3.24 -1.42
CA VAL A 33 14.19 2.33 -2.41
C VAL A 33 12.67 2.20 -2.20
N MET A 34 12.24 1.94 -0.97
CA MET A 34 10.81 1.87 -0.64
C MET A 34 10.10 3.20 -0.93
N GLY A 35 10.74 4.33 -0.63
CA GLY A 35 10.23 5.67 -0.92
C GLY A 35 10.11 5.94 -2.43
N MET A 36 11.07 5.47 -3.24
CA MET A 36 11.01 5.59 -4.69
C MET A 36 9.84 4.78 -5.28
N ILE A 37 9.65 3.54 -4.81
CA ILE A 37 8.50 2.71 -5.21
C ILE A 37 7.19 3.40 -4.82
N SER A 38 7.10 3.89 -3.59
CA SER A 38 5.92 4.60 -3.09
C SER A 38 5.61 5.85 -3.92
N THR A 39 6.64 6.64 -4.25
CA THR A 39 6.52 7.82 -5.10
C THR A 39 5.96 7.47 -6.48
N GLY A 40 6.44 6.39 -7.11
CA GLY A 40 5.92 5.91 -8.40
C GLY A 40 4.43 5.56 -8.33
N PHE A 41 4.00 4.82 -7.31
CA PHE A 41 2.59 4.48 -7.10
C PHE A 41 1.72 5.71 -6.81
N LEU A 42 2.21 6.66 -6.02
CA LEU A 42 1.50 7.90 -5.72
C LEU A 42 1.36 8.78 -6.97
N LEU A 43 2.40 8.91 -7.78
CA LEU A 43 2.33 9.63 -9.06
C LEU A 43 1.31 8.99 -10.00
N PHE A 44 1.32 7.67 -10.14
CA PHE A 44 0.34 6.95 -10.94
C PHE A 44 -1.09 7.13 -10.41
N LEU A 45 -1.26 7.14 -9.09
CA LEU A 45 -2.54 7.40 -8.44
C LEU A 45 -3.03 8.82 -8.76
N ILE A 46 -2.17 9.84 -8.67
CA ILE A 46 -2.55 11.24 -8.88
C ILE A 46 -2.84 11.53 -10.35
N ILE A 47 -1.99 11.03 -11.26
CA ILE A 47 -2.02 11.43 -12.67
C ILE A 47 -2.98 10.55 -13.49
N THR A 48 -3.06 9.25 -13.20
CA THR A 48 -3.77 8.29 -14.06
C THR A 48 -5.00 7.68 -13.38
N SER A 49 -4.88 7.32 -12.10
CA SER A 49 -5.88 6.51 -11.40
C SER A 49 -6.57 7.24 -10.24
N ASN A 50 -6.70 8.56 -10.32
CA ASN A 50 -7.15 9.37 -9.20
C ASN A 50 -8.62 9.04 -8.84
N PRO A 51 -8.89 8.48 -7.65
CA PRO A 51 -10.25 8.12 -7.26
C PRO A 51 -11.07 9.35 -6.84
N PHE A 52 -10.42 10.40 -6.35
CA PHE A 52 -11.08 11.59 -5.84
C PHE A 52 -11.63 12.45 -6.98
N SER A 53 -10.90 12.57 -8.09
CA SER A 53 -11.43 13.25 -9.28
C SER A 53 -12.61 12.50 -9.92
N ARG A 54 -12.76 11.20 -9.63
CA ARG A 54 -13.87 10.38 -10.14
C ARG A 54 -15.11 10.43 -9.24
N LEU A 55 -14.94 10.65 -7.94
CA LEU A 55 -16.02 10.51 -6.94
C LEU A 55 -16.44 11.83 -6.28
N LEU A 56 -15.62 12.89 -6.36
CA LEU A 56 -15.94 14.19 -5.76
C LEU A 56 -16.38 15.21 -6.82
N PRO A 57 -17.37 16.07 -6.50
CA PRO A 57 -18.09 16.16 -5.22
C PRO A 57 -19.30 15.22 -5.11
N GLN A 58 -19.68 14.53 -6.19
CA GLN A 58 -20.91 13.71 -6.24
C GLN A 58 -20.68 12.30 -5.67
N THR A 59 -20.46 12.23 -4.37
CA THR A 59 -20.34 10.94 -3.66
C THR A 59 -21.74 10.36 -3.43
N PRO A 60 -21.97 9.06 -3.71
CA PRO A 60 -23.21 8.39 -3.35
C PRO A 60 -23.53 8.56 -1.86
N MET A 61 -24.80 8.84 -1.51
CA MET A 61 -25.19 9.02 -0.11
C MET A 61 -25.01 7.73 0.70
N ASP A 62 -25.27 6.59 0.06
CA ASP A 62 -25.00 5.26 0.58
C ASP A 62 -23.88 4.63 -0.25
N GLY A 63 -22.88 4.07 0.43
CA GLY A 63 -21.84 3.29 -0.23
C GLY A 63 -22.40 2.02 -0.86
N ASN A 64 -21.71 1.50 -1.88
CA ASN A 64 -22.01 0.15 -2.34
C ASN A 64 -21.73 -0.83 -1.20
N ASP A 65 -22.67 -1.74 -0.96
CA ASP A 65 -22.45 -2.88 -0.08
C ASP A 65 -21.29 -3.75 -0.62
N LEU A 66 -20.80 -4.66 0.20
CA LEU A 66 -19.84 -5.65 -0.23
C LEU A 66 -20.42 -6.43 -1.41
N ASN A 67 -19.55 -6.77 -2.37
CA ASN A 67 -19.89 -7.75 -3.39
C ASN A 67 -20.47 -9.00 -2.66
N PRO A 68 -21.58 -9.60 -3.11
CA PRO A 68 -22.18 -10.76 -2.44
C PRO A 68 -21.19 -11.90 -2.15
N LEU A 69 -20.15 -12.07 -2.96
CA LEU A 69 -19.07 -13.03 -2.72
C LEU A 69 -18.19 -12.68 -1.50
N LEU A 70 -18.05 -11.40 -1.21
CA LEU A 70 -17.30 -10.87 -0.07
C LEU A 70 -18.15 -10.77 1.21
N GLN A 71 -19.29 -11.46 1.30
CA GLN A 71 -20.03 -11.57 2.56
C GLN A 71 -19.47 -12.69 3.46
N ASP A 72 -18.72 -13.62 2.89
CA ASP A 72 -17.96 -14.63 3.65
C ASP A 72 -16.63 -14.04 4.16
N VAL A 73 -16.34 -14.24 5.45
CA VAL A 73 -15.16 -13.67 6.12
C VAL A 73 -13.85 -14.10 5.47
N GLY A 74 -13.74 -15.35 5.02
CA GLY A 74 -12.53 -15.84 4.34
C GLY A 74 -12.28 -15.09 3.04
N LEU A 75 -13.34 -14.81 2.28
CA LEU A 75 -13.27 -14.07 1.02
C LEU A 75 -13.01 -12.57 1.23
N ILE A 76 -13.44 -11.99 2.35
CA ILE A 76 -13.06 -10.61 2.75
C ILE A 76 -11.56 -10.51 3.04
N VAL A 77 -11.00 -11.47 3.78
CA VAL A 77 -9.61 -11.42 4.25
C VAL A 77 -8.60 -11.81 3.16
N HIS A 78 -9.01 -12.66 2.21
CA HIS A 78 -8.11 -13.18 1.18
C HIS A 78 -7.42 -12.07 0.35
N PRO A 79 -8.11 -11.10 -0.27
CA PRO A 79 -7.44 -10.07 -1.08
C PRO A 79 -6.46 -9.19 -0.28
N PRO A 80 -6.80 -8.68 0.92
CA PRO A 80 -5.83 -7.99 1.77
C PRO A 80 -4.62 -8.84 2.14
N MET A 81 -4.82 -10.11 2.49
CA MET A 81 -3.72 -11.03 2.84
C MET A 81 -2.75 -11.21 1.66
N LEU A 82 -3.27 -11.44 0.44
CA LEU A 82 -2.45 -11.54 -0.75
C LEU A 82 -1.66 -10.25 -1.01
N TYR A 83 -2.30 -9.08 -0.87
CA TYR A 83 -1.63 -7.79 -1.06
C TYR A 83 -0.56 -7.54 0.00
N MET A 84 -0.78 -7.95 1.25
CA MET A 84 0.24 -7.87 2.31
C MET A 84 1.52 -8.59 1.90
N GLY A 85 1.41 -9.78 1.29
CA GLY A 85 2.54 -10.56 0.79
C GLY A 85 3.19 -9.93 -0.45
N TYR A 86 2.41 -9.65 -1.50
CA TYR A 86 2.94 -9.10 -2.75
C TYR A 86 3.63 -7.75 -2.54
N VAL A 87 3.00 -6.84 -1.81
CA VAL A 87 3.58 -5.53 -1.50
C VAL A 87 4.72 -5.67 -0.51
N GLY A 88 4.62 -6.58 0.46
CA GLY A 88 5.67 -6.85 1.44
C GLY A 88 6.98 -7.34 0.81
N PHE A 89 6.93 -7.98 -0.36
CA PHE A 89 8.14 -8.37 -1.09
C PHE A 89 9.03 -7.17 -1.47
N SER A 90 8.47 -5.95 -1.57
CA SER A 90 9.25 -4.73 -1.76
C SER A 90 10.26 -4.48 -0.64
N VAL A 91 9.98 -4.95 0.58
CA VAL A 91 10.91 -4.86 1.73
C VAL A 91 12.11 -5.76 1.48
N ALA A 92 11.89 -7.03 1.17
CA ALA A 92 12.98 -7.98 0.88
C ALA A 92 13.85 -7.49 -0.29
N PHE A 93 13.21 -6.97 -1.35
CA PHE A 93 13.91 -6.35 -2.47
C PHE A 93 14.75 -5.14 -2.05
N ALA A 94 14.24 -4.26 -1.18
CA ALA A 94 14.97 -3.08 -0.74
C ALA A 94 16.20 -3.41 0.15
N PHE A 95 16.23 -4.61 0.74
CA PHE A 95 17.36 -5.12 1.52
C PHE A 95 18.39 -5.91 0.70
N ALA A 96 18.06 -6.33 -0.52
CA ALA A 96 18.94 -7.09 -1.41
C ALA A 96 20.00 -6.21 -2.07
#